data_AF-A0A971NXR1-F1
#
_entry.id   AF-A0A971NXR1-F1
#
_cell.length_a   1.000
_cell.length_b   1.000
_cell.length_c   1.000
_cell.angle_alpha   90.00
_cell.angle_beta   90.00
_cell.angle_gamma   90.00
#
_symmetry.space_group_name_H-M   'P 1'
#
loop_
_entity.id
_entity.type
_entity.pdbx_description
1 polymer ?
#
loop_
_entity_poly.entity_id
_entity_poly.type
_entity_poly.pdbx_seq_one_letter_code
_entity_poly.pdbx_strand_id
1 'polypeptide(L)'
;MVREAAAILIVEALLLVTFWRRRYHSYAVAVLPLCIVPAVHLLINLILYATQGQFFGVRPATVIAFADVLALAVTCVVVVLISQRSGSKRNRRIYVITSLIYSFVLCWAFIFENVIKIMS
;
A
#
# COMPACT_ATOMS: atom_id res chain seq x y z
N MET A 1 -2.77 6.48 11.83
CA MET A 1 -3.62 6.85 10.68
C MET A 1 -4.44 5.67 10.14
N VAL A 2 -5.23 4.99 10.98
CA VAL A 2 -6.05 3.84 10.54
C VAL A 2 -7.25 4.29 9.69
N ARG A 3 -7.86 5.43 10.04
CA ARG A 3 -9.03 5.96 9.32
C ARG A 3 -8.66 6.47 7.94
N GLU A 4 -7.51 7.12 7.84
CA GLU A 4 -6.93 7.65 6.60
C GLU A 4 -6.53 6.50 5.68
N ALA A 5 -5.85 5.47 6.20
CA ALA A 5 -5.54 4.26 5.45
C ALA A 5 -6.80 3.56 4.93
N ALA A 6 -7.86 3.48 5.73
CA ALA A 6 -9.16 2.95 5.30
C ALA A 6 -9.80 3.81 4.19
N ALA A 7 -9.75 5.15 4.31
CA ALA A 7 -10.26 6.04 3.29
C ALA A 7 -9.51 5.89 1.96
N ILE A 8 -8.17 5.84 2.00
CA ILE A 8 -7.32 5.62 0.82
C ILE A 8 -7.69 4.28 0.15
N LEU A 9 -7.76 3.20 0.93
CA LEU A 9 -8.08 1.87 0.43
C LEU A 9 -9.48 1.82 -0.20
N ILE A 10 -10.47 2.50 0.39
CA ILE A 10 -11.82 2.59 -0.16
C ILE A 10 -11.81 3.31 -1.51
N VAL A 11 -11.10 4.44 -1.63
CA VAL A 11 -10.99 5.19 -2.88
C VAL A 11 -10.33 4.33 -3.97
N GLU A 12 -9.25 3.62 -3.64
CA GLU A 12 -8.58 2.71 -4.57
C GLU A 12 -9.47 1.53 -4.99
N ALA A 13 -10.23 0.96 -4.04
CA ALA A 13 -11.20 -0.10 -4.33
C ALA A 13 -12.32 0.40 -5.25
N LEU A 14 -12.81 1.62 -5.06
CA LEU A 14 -13.80 2.25 -5.95
C LEU A 14 -13.23 2.47 -7.36
N LEU A 15 -11.98 2.90 -7.48
CA LEU A 15 -11.29 3.00 -8.78
C LEU A 15 -11.17 1.62 -9.45
N LEU A 16 -10.81 0.59 -8.69
CA LEU A 16 -10.71 -0.77 -9.20
C LEU A 16 -12.07 -1.28 -9.71
N VAL A 17 -13.14 -1.10 -8.93
CA VAL A 17 -14.51 -1.50 -9.30
C VAL A 17 -14.99 -0.74 -10.54
N THR A 18 -14.69 0.56 -10.67
CA THR A 18 -15.10 1.35 -11.83
C THR A 18 -14.35 0.94 -13.10
N PHE A 19 -13.04 0.71 -13.04
CA PHE A 19 -12.27 0.19 -14.18
C PHE A 19 -12.70 -1.22 -14.57
N TRP A 20 -13.00 -2.07 -13.60
CA TRP A 20 -13.50 -3.43 -13.84
C TRP A 20 -14.85 -3.40 -14.55
N ARG A 21 -15.81 -2.59 -14.05
CA ARG A 21 -17.14 -2.44 -14.67
C ARG A 21 -17.09 -1.90 -16.09
N ARG A 22 -16.13 -1.03 -16.40
CA ARG A 22 -15.96 -0.46 -17.75
C ARG A 22 -15.10 -1.34 -18.68
N ARG A 23 -14.75 -2.57 -18.28
CA ARG A 23 -13.88 -3.51 -19.03
C ARG A 23 -12.49 -2.98 -19.36
N TYR A 24 -12.02 -1.96 -18.63
CA TYR A 24 -10.66 -1.43 -18.71
C TYR A 24 -9.71 -2.27 -17.83
N HIS A 25 -9.62 -3.57 -18.10
CA HIS A 25 -8.88 -4.53 -17.26
C HIS A 25 -7.41 -4.17 -17.08
N SER A 26 -6.76 -3.62 -18.11
CA SER A 26 -5.36 -3.17 -18.01
C SER A 26 -5.16 -2.07 -16.96
N TYR A 27 -6.15 -1.20 -16.79
CA TYR A 27 -6.12 -0.12 -15.80
C TYR A 27 -6.48 -0.63 -14.40
N ALA A 28 -7.44 -1.57 -14.29
CA ALA A 28 -7.75 -2.21 -13.02
C ALA A 28 -6.54 -2.97 -12.45
N VAL A 29 -5.80 -3.69 -13.31
CA VAL A 29 -4.56 -4.37 -12.93
C VAL A 29 -3.46 -3.39 -12.53
N ALA A 30 -3.40 -2.21 -13.16
CA ALA A 30 -2.43 -1.18 -12.79
C ALA A 30 -2.66 -0.59 -11.39
N VAL A 31 -3.92 -0.56 -10.91
CA VAL A 31 -4.31 -0.01 -9.61
C VAL A 31 -4.15 -1.02 -8.46
N LEU A 32 -4.27 -2.32 -8.74
CA LEU A 32 -4.14 -3.41 -7.76
C LEU A 32 -2.93 -3.30 -6.79
N PRO A 33 -1.70 -2.97 -7.27
CA PRO A 33 -0.54 -2.88 -6.39
C PRO A 33 -0.63 -1.72 -5.40
N LEU A 34 -1.31 -0.63 -5.76
CA LEU A 34 -1.45 0.56 -4.93
C LEU A 34 -2.22 0.22 -3.64
N CYS A 35 -3.18 -0.70 -3.73
CA CYS A 35 -3.95 -1.19 -2.58
C CYS A 35 -3.13 -1.99 -1.56
N ILE A 36 -1.96 -2.52 -1.92
CA ILE A 36 -1.21 -3.46 -1.06
C ILE A 36 -0.74 -2.77 0.22
N VAL A 37 -0.12 -1.59 0.11
CA VAL A 37 0.41 -0.85 1.28
C VAL A 37 -0.69 -0.49 2.29
N PRO A 38 -1.79 0.21 1.92
CA PRO A 38 -2.83 0.55 2.88
C PRO A 38 -3.59 -0.68 3.39
N ALA A 39 -3.76 -1.74 2.58
CA ALA A 39 -4.37 -2.98 3.04
C ALA A 39 -3.51 -3.70 4.10
N VAL A 40 -2.20 -3.83 3.87
CA VAL A 40 -1.29 -4.43 4.84
C VAL A 40 -1.24 -3.61 6.12
N HIS A 41 -1.20 -2.27 6.02
CA HIS A 41 -1.24 -1.37 7.17
C HIS A 41 -2.49 -1.59 8.04
N LEU A 42 -3.67 -1.67 7.43
CA LEU A 42 -4.90 -1.97 8.17
C LEU A 42 -4.91 -3.37 8.77
N LEU A 43 -4.42 -4.36 8.01
CA LEU A 43 -4.40 -5.75 8.44
C LEU A 43 -3.46 -5.96 9.64
N ILE A 44 -2.27 -5.36 9.64
CA ILE A 44 -1.34 -5.47 10.78
C ILE A 44 -1.90 -4.76 12.02
N ASN A 45 -2.56 -3.61 11.84
CA ASN A 45 -3.24 -2.92 12.94
C ASN A 45 -4.39 -3.75 13.52
N LEU A 46 -5.17 -4.42 12.66
CA LEU A 46 -6.25 -5.31 13.08
C LEU A 46 -5.72 -6.53 13.84
N ILE A 47 -4.64 -7.14 13.35
CA ILE A 47 -3.98 -8.28 14.02
C ILE A 47 -3.45 -7.85 15.39
N LEU A 48 -2.77 -6.71 15.47
CA LEU A 48 -2.25 -6.17 16.73
C LEU A 48 -3.36 -5.84 17.73
N TYR A 49 -4.50 -5.35 17.26
CA TYR A 49 -5.67 -5.14 18.10
C TYR A 49 -6.22 -6.48 18.63
N ALA A 50 -6.36 -7.48 17.75
CA ALA A 50 -6.86 -8.80 18.11
C ALA A 50 -5.94 -9.56 19.09
N THR A 51 -4.62 -9.38 18.97
CA THR A 51 -3.62 -10.01 19.86
C THR A 51 -3.29 -9.17 21.10
N GLN A 52 -4.06 -8.11 21.38
CA GLN A 52 -3.80 -7.16 22.47
C GLN A 52 -2.37 -6.58 22.48
N GLY A 53 -1.74 -6.47 21.30
CA GLY A 53 -0.37 -5.98 21.14
C GLY A 53 0.71 -6.95 21.63
N GLN A 54 0.37 -8.21 21.94
CA GLN A 54 1.34 -9.22 22.35
C GLN A 54 2.11 -9.77 21.15
N PHE A 55 3.10 -9.02 20.67
CA PHE A 55 4.08 -9.51 19.72
C PHE A 55 5.47 -9.52 20.36
N PHE A 56 5.88 -10.67 20.92
CA PHE A 56 7.27 -10.97 21.30
C PHE A 56 7.99 -9.88 22.13
N GLY A 57 7.27 -9.07 22.93
CA GLY A 57 7.87 -7.96 23.69
C GLY A 57 8.35 -6.75 22.85
N VAL A 58 8.03 -6.72 21.56
CA VAL A 58 8.39 -5.64 20.63
C VAL A 58 7.29 -4.58 20.61
N ARG A 59 7.67 -3.30 20.55
CA ARG A 59 6.70 -2.20 20.46
C ARG A 59 5.85 -2.36 19.19
N PRO A 60 4.50 -2.26 19.29
CA PRO A 60 3.60 -2.48 18.15
C PRO A 60 3.90 -1.55 16.98
N ALA A 61 4.31 -0.31 17.25
CA ALA A 61 4.68 0.65 16.20
C ALA A 61 5.87 0.20 15.34
N THR A 62 6.85 -0.52 15.92
CA THR A 62 7.98 -1.09 15.17
C THR A 62 7.50 -2.20 14.24
N VAL A 63 6.62 -3.08 14.73
CA VAL A 63 6.04 -4.17 13.92
C VAL A 63 5.25 -3.60 12.73
N ILE A 64 4.46 -2.55 12.95
CA ILE A 64 3.70 -1.88 11.88
C ILE A 64 4.66 -1.28 10.85
N ALA A 65 5.69 -0.56 11.28
CA ALA A 65 6.66 0.04 10.35
C ALA A 65 7.40 -1.01 9.51
N PHE A 66 7.79 -2.14 10.11
CA PHE A 66 8.40 -3.25 9.36
C PHE A 66 7.43 -3.85 8.34
N ALA A 67 6.16 -4.04 8.71
CA ALA A 67 5.13 -4.54 7.82
C ALA A 67 4.89 -3.59 6.63
N ASP A 68 4.86 -2.27 6.89
CA ASP A 68 4.67 -1.25 5.84
C ASP A 68 5.85 -1.24 4.84
N VAL A 69 7.10 -1.35 5.32
CA VAL A 69 8.29 -1.44 4.46
C VAL A 69 8.30 -2.72 3.63
N LEU A 70 7.92 -3.85 4.22
CA LEU A 70 7.77 -5.12 3.49
C LEU A 70 6.65 -5.01 2.43
N ALA A 71 5.52 -4.40 2.77
CA ALA A 71 4.43 -4.16 1.83
C ALA A 71 4.87 -3.27 0.67
N LEU A 72 5.67 -2.23 0.93
CA LEU A 72 6.27 -1.40 -0.11
C LEU A 72 7.18 -2.22 -1.03
N ALA A 73 8.05 -3.06 -0.48
CA ALA A 73 8.92 -3.92 -1.28
C ALA A 73 8.13 -4.87 -2.20
N VAL A 74 7.09 -5.51 -1.66
CA VAL A 74 6.17 -6.35 -2.44
C VAL A 74 5.47 -5.54 -3.53
N THR A 75 4.97 -4.35 -3.20
CA THR A 75 4.31 -3.44 -4.15
C THR A 75 5.23 -3.08 -5.31
N CYS A 76 6.50 -2.73 -5.03
CA CYS A 76 7.50 -2.42 -6.05
C CYS A 76 7.71 -3.60 -7.02
N VAL A 77 7.83 -4.83 -6.49
CA VAL A 77 7.99 -6.04 -7.32
C VAL A 77 6.77 -6.25 -8.20
N VAL A 78 5.57 -6.16 -7.63
CA VAL A 78 4.30 -6.36 -8.36
C VAL A 78 4.12 -5.30 -9.45
N VAL A 79 4.42 -4.03 -9.16
CA VAL A 79 4.39 -2.93 -10.14
C VAL A 79 5.33 -3.21 -11.30
N VAL A 80 6.57 -3.66 -11.03
CA VAL A 80 7.54 -4.00 -12.08
C VAL A 80 7.03 -5.16 -12.94
N LEU A 81 6.50 -6.21 -12.33
CA LEU A 81 5.92 -7.37 -13.05
C LEU A 81 4.76 -6.95 -13.95
N ILE A 82 3.83 -6.12 -13.45
CA ILE A 82 2.70 -5.61 -14.23
C ILE A 82 3.17 -4.69 -15.36
N SER A 83 4.21 -3.89 -15.11
CA SER A 83 4.77 -2.97 -16.09
C SER A 83 5.29 -3.71 -17.34
N GLN A 84 5.76 -4.96 -17.20
CA GLN A 84 6.25 -5.76 -18.32
C GLN A 84 5.15 -6.14 -19.32
N ARG A 85 3.88 -6.17 -18.90
CA ARG A 85 2.73 -6.40 -19.81
C ARG A 85 2.40 -5.20 -20.69
N SER A 86 2.98 -4.02 -20.42
CA SER A 86 2.73 -2.84 -21.24
C SER A 86 3.56 -2.86 -22.52
N GLY A 87 2.90 -2.87 -23.68
CA GLY A 87 3.56 -2.88 -25.00
C GLY A 87 4.34 -1.61 -25.33
N SER A 88 4.10 -0.48 -24.63
CA SER A 88 4.78 0.79 -24.87
C SER A 88 5.81 1.13 -23.78
N LYS A 89 7.08 1.30 -24.18
CA LYS A 89 8.20 1.64 -23.28
C LYS A 89 7.98 2.97 -22.53
N ARG A 90 7.31 3.95 -23.16
CA ARG A 90 6.99 5.25 -22.55
C ARG A 90 5.94 5.12 -21.46
N ASN A 91 4.82 4.47 -21.76
CA ASN A 91 3.74 4.24 -20.79
C ASN A 91 4.22 3.39 -19.61
N ARG A 92 5.10 2.42 -19.87
CA ARG A 92 5.74 1.61 -18.83
C ARG A 92 6.53 2.47 -17.84
N ARG A 93 7.40 3.37 -18.33
CA ARG A 93 8.19 4.25 -17.45
C ARG A 93 7.31 5.16 -16.60
N ILE A 94 6.31 5.80 -17.21
CA ILE A 94 5.39 6.69 -16.49
C ILE A 94 4.66 5.91 -15.41
N TYR A 95 4.07 4.75 -15.74
CA TYR A 95 3.38 3.90 -14.77
C TYR A 95 4.25 3.51 -13.58
N VAL A 96 5.47 3.03 -13.84
CA VAL A 96 6.38 2.61 -12.77
C VAL A 96 6.77 3.80 -11.89
N ILE A 97 7.16 4.92 -12.48
CA ILE A 97 7.60 6.11 -11.72
C ILE A 97 6.46 6.65 -10.86
N THR A 98 5.27 6.83 -11.42
CA THR A 98 4.13 7.39 -10.67
C THR A 98 3.68 6.44 -9.56
N SER A 99 3.64 5.13 -9.81
CA SER A 99 3.24 4.12 -8.80
C SER A 99 4.27 3.99 -7.67
N LEU A 100 5.56 4.08 -8.00
CA LEU A 100 6.63 4.06 -7.00
C LEU A 100 6.59 5.32 -6.12
N ILE A 101 6.45 6.49 -6.73
CA ILE A 101 6.35 7.76 -5.99
C ILE A 101 5.13 7.70 -5.05
N TYR A 102 3.98 7.27 -5.55
CA TYR A 102 2.78 7.13 -4.73
C TYR A 102 3.01 6.19 -3.54
N SER A 103 3.49 4.98 -3.79
CA SER A 103 3.69 3.97 -2.74
C SER A 103 4.73 4.41 -1.72
N PHE A 104 5.79 5.10 -2.16
CA PHE A 104 6.83 5.64 -1.29
C PHE A 104 6.29 6.75 -0.39
N VAL A 105 5.55 7.72 -0.94
CA VAL A 105 4.93 8.81 -0.16
C VAL A 105 3.93 8.25 0.86
N LEU A 106 3.14 7.25 0.46
CA LEU A 106 2.18 6.60 1.36
C LEU A 106 2.86 5.89 2.53
N CYS A 107 3.88 5.08 2.23
CA CYS A 107 4.68 4.39 3.24
C CYS A 107 5.36 5.39 4.18
N TRP A 108 5.91 6.48 3.64
CA TRP A 108 6.54 7.52 4.45
C TRP A 108 5.54 8.19 5.39
N ALA A 109 4.34 8.52 4.90
CA ALA A 109 3.27 9.11 5.71
C ALA A 109 2.86 8.19 6.88
N PHE A 110 2.74 6.89 6.63
CA PHE A 110 2.42 5.91 7.68
C PHE A 110 3.54 5.75 8.71
N ILE A 111 4.80 5.70 8.28
CA ILE A 111 5.95 5.60 9.19
C ILE A 111 6.07 6.87 10.03
N PHE A 112 5.99 8.06 9.43
CA PHE A 112 6.15 9.33 10.13
C PHE A 112 5.14 9.50 11.27
N GLU A 113 3.87 9.17 11.02
CA GLU A 113 2.83 9.17 12.03
C GLU A 113 3.12 8.15 13.16
N ASN A 114 3.51 6.93 12.80
CA ASN A 114 3.84 5.90 13.79
C ASN A 114 5.05 6.30 14.64
N VAL A 115 6.05 6.97 14.06
CA VAL A 115 7.22 7.50 14.78
C VAL A 115 6.82 8.64 15.71
N ILE A 116 5.97 9.57 15.27
CA ILE A 116 5.44 10.64 16.13
C ILE A 116 4.71 10.05 17.34
N LYS A 117 3.90 9.01 17.14
CA LYS A 117 3.21 8.31 18.23
C LYS A 117 4.13 7.60 19.22
N ILE A 118 5.38 7.30 18.86
CA ILE A 118 6.37 6.72 19.78
C ILE A 118 7.02 7.80 20.66
N MET A 119 7.10 9.05 20.19
CA MET A 119 7.72 10.17 20.91
C MET A 119 6.73 10.97 21.77
N SER A 120 5.43 10.86 21.50
CA SER A 120 4.32 11.38 22.31
C SER A 120 4.01 10.46 23.50
#